data_AF-A0A7C0V0I3-F1
#
_entry.id   AF-A0A7C0V0I3-F1
#
_cell.length_a   1.000
_cell.length_b   1.000
_cell.length_c   1.000
_cell.angle_alpha   90.00
_cell.angle_beta   90.00
_cell.angle_gamma   90.00
#
_symmetry.space_group_name_H-M   'P 1'
#
loop_
_entity.id
_entity.type
_entity.pdbx_description
1 polymer ?
#
loop_
_entity_poly.entity_id
_entity_poly.type
_entity_poly.pdbx_seq_one_letter_code
_entity_poly.pdbx_strand_id
1 'polypeptide(L)'
;IVPARYSHPEWALQLGLPLDDYWPFLTSMFLHGSWLHFVGNMWCLWLFGDNVEDRMGHIRYLFFYLLCGLVAGLIHFVFNQSSTVPTIGASGAIAGIMGAYFVMFPTARVITLVPIFFLPYFIEIPAVFYLGIWFLTQITSGLFSLIAPASGGIAWWAHIGGFVCGIILLPVFRKRPQRYRAYYSDEVFPMRFFFYR
;
A
#
# COMPACT_ATOMS: atom_id res chain seq x y z
N ILE A 1 11.69 -2.16 -9.33
CA ILE A 1 11.39 -2.78 -10.64
C ILE A 1 11.52 -1.73 -11.72
N VAL A 2 12.11 -2.04 -12.88
CA VAL A 2 11.98 -1.20 -14.09
C VAL A 2 11.08 -1.96 -15.06
N PRO A 3 9.84 -1.50 -15.36
CA PRO A 3 8.92 -2.26 -16.19
C PRO A 3 9.46 -2.63 -17.57
N ALA A 4 10.10 -1.68 -18.26
CA ALA A 4 10.69 -1.88 -19.58
C ALA A 4 11.71 -3.02 -19.63
N ARG A 5 12.37 -3.32 -18.50
CA ARG A 5 13.34 -4.44 -18.41
C ARG A 5 12.71 -5.78 -18.81
N TYR A 6 11.45 -6.01 -18.43
CA TYR A 6 10.80 -7.31 -18.61
C TYR A 6 9.86 -7.36 -19.83
N SER A 7 9.45 -6.20 -20.34
CA SER A 7 8.58 -6.08 -21.52
C SER A 7 9.34 -5.78 -22.82
N HIS A 8 10.54 -5.19 -22.73
CA HIS A 8 11.37 -4.80 -23.88
C HIS A 8 12.77 -5.44 -23.74
N PRO A 9 12.94 -6.73 -24.08
CA PRO A 9 14.19 -7.46 -23.86
C PRO A 9 15.38 -6.85 -24.61
N GLU A 10 15.15 -6.31 -25.82
CA GLU A 10 16.18 -5.61 -26.61
C GLU A 10 16.76 -4.40 -25.85
N TRP A 11 15.89 -3.60 -25.24
CA TRP A 11 16.29 -2.44 -24.44
C TRP A 11 17.08 -2.86 -23.19
N ALA A 12 16.65 -3.93 -22.52
CA ALA A 12 17.34 -4.46 -21.35
C ALA A 12 18.74 -4.99 -21.70
N LEU A 13 18.86 -5.74 -22.80
CA LEU A 13 20.14 -6.29 -23.28
C LEU A 13 21.13 -5.19 -23.69
N GLN A 14 20.65 -4.10 -24.31
CA GLN A 14 21.49 -2.94 -24.64
C GLN A 14 22.11 -2.28 -23.40
N LEU A 15 21.42 -2.35 -22.25
CA LEU A 15 21.91 -1.84 -20.97
C LEU A 15 22.67 -2.89 -20.14
N GLY A 16 22.89 -4.10 -20.68
CA GLY A 16 23.56 -5.19 -19.96
C GLY A 16 22.75 -5.74 -18.79
N LEU A 17 21.43 -5.57 -18.79
CA LEU A 17 20.55 -6.07 -17.73
C LEU A 17 20.16 -7.53 -18.03
N PRO A 18 20.43 -8.49 -17.13
CA PRO A 18 19.99 -9.88 -17.32
C PRO A 18 18.46 -9.97 -17.33
N LEU A 19 17.89 -10.78 -18.23
CA LEU A 19 16.43 -10.91 -18.41
C LEU A 19 15.77 -11.82 -17.36
N ASP A 20 16.54 -12.71 -16.77
CA ASP A 20 16.13 -13.74 -15.81
C ASP A 20 16.27 -13.29 -14.35
N ASP A 21 16.73 -12.07 -14.10
CA ASP A 21 16.86 -11.53 -12.76
C ASP A 21 15.56 -10.84 -12.31
N TYR A 22 14.77 -11.60 -11.55
CA TYR A 22 13.50 -11.17 -10.96
C TYR A 22 13.64 -10.64 -9.52
N TRP A 23 14.84 -10.65 -8.93
CA TRP A 23 15.06 -10.11 -7.58
C TRP A 23 14.57 -8.68 -7.39
N PRO A 24 14.58 -7.78 -8.39
CA PRO A 24 14.05 -6.44 -8.22
C PRO A 24 12.57 -6.38 -7.88
N PHE A 25 11.77 -7.41 -8.16
CA PHE A 25 10.36 -7.44 -7.72
C PHE A 25 10.24 -7.44 -6.20
N LEU A 26 11.17 -8.10 -5.51
CA LEU A 26 11.22 -8.15 -4.06
C LEU A 26 12.10 -7.03 -3.48
N THR A 27 13.32 -6.88 -3.98
CA THR A 27 14.32 -5.99 -3.37
C THR A 27 13.98 -4.50 -3.54
N SER A 28 13.25 -4.12 -4.61
CA SER A 28 12.87 -2.71 -4.77
C SER A 28 11.90 -2.20 -3.70
N MET A 29 11.22 -3.11 -2.97
CA MET A 29 10.36 -2.76 -1.83
C MET A 29 11.13 -2.10 -0.69
N PHE A 30 12.46 -2.30 -0.63
CA PHE A 30 13.31 -1.79 0.45
C PHE A 30 14.14 -0.57 0.02
N LEU A 31 14.11 -0.20 -1.26
CA LEU A 31 14.84 0.94 -1.80
C LEU A 31 13.98 2.20 -1.77
N HIS A 32 14.61 3.35 -1.50
CA HIS A 32 13.92 4.63 -1.42
C HIS A 32 14.69 5.70 -2.22
N GLY A 33 13.96 6.49 -3.00
CA GLY A 33 14.56 7.51 -3.87
C GLY A 33 14.95 8.81 -3.17
N SER A 34 14.48 9.03 -1.94
CA SER A 34 14.77 10.24 -1.16
C SER A 34 14.48 10.04 0.34
N TRP A 35 15.01 10.92 1.17
CA TRP A 35 14.73 10.93 2.62
C TRP A 35 13.26 11.14 2.94
N LEU A 36 12.59 12.08 2.26
CA LEU A 36 11.17 12.34 2.48
C LEU A 36 10.32 11.12 2.13
N HIS A 37 10.67 10.39 1.05
CA HIS A 37 9.99 9.16 0.68
C HIS A 37 10.19 8.06 1.73
N PHE A 38 11.41 7.88 2.23
CA PHE A 38 11.68 6.93 3.30
C PHE A 38 10.93 7.26 4.59
N VAL A 39 11.03 8.49 5.08
CA VAL A 39 10.36 8.95 6.29
C VAL A 39 8.84 8.83 6.15
N GLY A 40 8.27 9.20 4.99
CA GLY A 40 6.84 9.04 4.72
C GLY A 40 6.37 7.59 4.79
N ASN A 41 7.15 6.65 4.24
CA ASN A 41 6.83 5.22 4.33
C ASN A 41 6.89 4.72 5.78
N MET A 42 7.92 5.09 6.54
CA MET A 42 8.05 4.67 7.94
C MET A 42 6.94 5.30 8.80
N TRP A 43 6.55 6.54 8.52
CA TRP A 43 5.45 7.21 9.18
C TRP A 43 4.11 6.50 8.93
N CYS A 44 3.82 6.10 7.69
CA CYS A 44 2.61 5.33 7.38
C CYS A 44 2.62 3.94 8.04
N LEU A 45 3.77 3.26 8.08
CA LEU A 45 3.91 2.00 8.82
C LEU A 45 3.69 2.19 10.31
N TRP A 46 4.18 3.27 10.89
CA TRP A 46 3.95 3.58 12.30
C TRP A 46 2.47 3.87 12.59
N LEU A 47 1.77 4.61 11.72
CA LEU A 47 0.36 4.95 11.91
C LEU A 47 -0.59 3.75 11.74
N PHE A 48 -0.36 2.88 10.76
CA PHE A 48 -1.32 1.84 10.38
C PHE A 48 -0.80 0.42 10.62
N GLY A 49 0.51 0.24 10.66
CA GLY A 49 1.16 -1.07 10.72
C GLY A 49 0.95 -1.78 12.04
N ASP A 50 1.16 -1.08 13.17
CA ASP A 50 1.04 -1.67 14.52
C ASP A 50 -0.31 -2.36 14.72
N ASN A 51 -1.41 -1.62 14.54
CA ASN A 51 -2.78 -2.14 14.65
C ASN A 51 -3.03 -3.36 13.74
N VAL A 52 -2.53 -3.35 12.51
CA VAL A 52 -2.71 -4.46 11.55
C VAL A 52 -1.85 -5.67 11.94
N GLU A 53 -0.60 -5.43 12.32
CA GLU A 53 0.34 -6.44 12.80
C GLU A 53 -0.22 -7.13 14.03
N ASP A 54 -0.78 -6.38 14.95
CA ASP A 54 -1.45 -6.88 16.12
C ASP A 54 -2.54 -7.90 15.76
N ARG A 55 -3.31 -7.66 14.69
CA ARG A 55 -4.42 -8.54 14.26
C ARG A 55 -3.96 -9.74 13.46
N MET A 56 -2.78 -9.70 12.88
CA MET A 56 -2.22 -10.79 12.09
C MET A 56 -1.20 -11.61 12.89
N GLY A 57 -0.53 -11.01 13.87
CA GLY A 57 0.75 -11.46 14.44
C GLY A 57 1.93 -11.21 13.50
N HIS A 58 3.10 -10.99 14.10
CA HIS A 58 4.35 -10.60 13.43
C HIS A 58 4.67 -11.40 12.16
N ILE A 59 4.63 -12.74 12.23
CA ILE A 59 5.00 -13.59 11.07
C ILE A 59 4.01 -13.46 9.92
N ARG A 60 2.70 -13.44 10.21
CA ARG A 60 1.68 -13.30 9.15
C ARG A 60 1.71 -11.90 8.57
N TYR A 61 1.92 -10.89 9.40
CA TYR A 61 2.08 -9.51 8.96
C TYR A 61 3.26 -9.35 8.00
N LEU A 62 4.42 -9.95 8.31
CA LEU A 62 5.58 -9.95 7.41
C LEU A 62 5.25 -10.55 6.04
N PHE A 63 4.66 -11.75 6.01
CA PHE A 63 4.28 -12.37 4.73
C PHE A 63 3.19 -11.59 4.00
N PHE A 64 2.24 -11.00 4.73
CA PHE A 64 1.21 -10.13 4.17
C PHE A 64 1.81 -8.91 3.50
N TYR A 65 2.75 -8.23 4.17
CA TYR A 65 3.49 -7.09 3.63
C TYR A 65 4.25 -7.45 2.35
N LEU A 66 5.03 -8.55 2.38
CA LEU A 66 5.79 -9.02 1.23
C LEU A 66 4.88 -9.36 0.04
N LEU A 67 3.78 -10.09 0.29
CA LEU A 67 2.85 -10.48 -0.76
C LEU A 67 2.12 -9.28 -1.36
N CYS A 68 1.66 -8.33 -0.53
CA CYS A 68 1.06 -7.09 -1.02
C CYS A 68 2.04 -6.28 -1.87
N GLY A 69 3.31 -6.19 -1.47
CA GLY A 69 4.33 -5.49 -2.25
C GLY A 69 4.65 -6.15 -3.59
N LEU A 70 4.73 -7.49 -3.63
CA LEU A 70 4.92 -8.23 -4.87
C LEU A 70 3.75 -8.02 -5.83
N VAL A 71 2.50 -8.15 -5.34
CA VAL A 71 1.30 -7.93 -6.16
C VAL A 71 1.21 -6.47 -6.62
N ALA A 72 1.53 -5.51 -5.76
CA ALA A 72 1.62 -4.09 -6.13
C ALA A 72 2.64 -3.85 -7.25
N GLY A 73 3.83 -4.44 -7.15
CA GLY A 73 4.87 -4.36 -8.16
C GLY A 73 4.44 -4.97 -9.51
N LEU A 74 3.77 -6.12 -9.47
CA LEU A 74 3.23 -6.78 -10.67
C LEU A 74 2.12 -5.96 -11.32
N ILE A 75 1.18 -5.42 -10.54
CA ILE A 75 0.11 -4.56 -11.07
C ILE A 75 0.73 -3.31 -11.71
N HIS A 76 1.69 -2.66 -11.05
CA HIS A 76 2.35 -1.49 -11.63
C HIS A 76 3.08 -1.82 -12.94
N PHE A 77 3.78 -2.96 -13.00
CA PHE A 77 4.42 -3.46 -14.21
C PHE A 77 3.40 -3.62 -15.36
N VAL A 78 2.27 -4.27 -15.11
CA VAL A 78 1.23 -4.53 -16.13
C VAL A 78 0.71 -3.24 -16.75
N PHE A 79 0.51 -2.19 -15.94
CA PHE A 79 -0.02 -0.90 -16.42
C PHE A 79 1.05 0.07 -16.95
N ASN A 80 2.34 -0.23 -16.81
CA ASN A 80 3.44 0.69 -17.17
C ASN A 80 4.54 -0.02 -17.97
N GLN A 81 4.20 -0.99 -18.81
CA GLN A 81 5.17 -1.86 -19.46
C GLN A 81 6.26 -1.11 -20.23
N SER A 82 5.96 0.02 -20.87
CA SER A 82 6.96 0.81 -21.63
C SER A 82 7.80 1.75 -20.76
N SER A 83 7.56 1.81 -19.44
CA SER A 83 8.28 2.73 -18.55
C SER A 83 9.70 2.26 -18.30
N THR A 84 10.66 3.13 -18.62
CA THR A 84 12.09 2.99 -18.27
C THR A 84 12.39 3.58 -16.90
N VAL A 85 11.41 4.20 -16.23
CA VAL A 85 11.58 4.81 -14.91
C VAL A 85 11.54 3.72 -13.83
N PRO A 86 12.53 3.67 -12.92
CA PRO A 86 12.52 2.70 -11.83
C PRO A 86 11.40 2.96 -10.83
N THR A 87 10.61 1.94 -10.57
CA THR A 87 9.68 1.85 -9.45
C THR A 87 10.45 1.33 -8.23
N ILE A 88 10.61 2.19 -7.22
CA ILE A 88 11.26 1.85 -5.95
C ILE A 88 10.36 2.30 -4.80
N GLY A 89 10.35 1.57 -3.69
CA GLY A 89 9.64 1.96 -2.48
C GLY A 89 8.78 0.87 -1.86
N ALA A 90 8.64 0.98 -0.54
CA ALA A 90 7.75 0.17 0.30
C ALA A 90 6.26 0.49 0.08
N SER A 91 5.95 1.61 -0.56
CA SER A 91 4.62 2.23 -0.56
C SER A 91 3.51 1.33 -1.12
N GLY A 92 3.80 0.45 -2.08
CA GLY A 92 2.83 -0.55 -2.57
C GLY A 92 2.44 -1.58 -1.50
N ALA A 93 3.40 -2.08 -0.72
CA ALA A 93 3.14 -2.99 0.38
C ALA A 93 2.39 -2.28 1.53
N ILE A 94 2.79 -1.04 1.83
CA ILE A 94 2.12 -0.17 2.81
C ILE A 94 0.69 0.11 2.39
N ALA A 95 0.42 0.33 1.10
CA ALA A 95 -0.93 0.47 0.59
C ALA A 95 -1.78 -0.78 0.90
N GLY A 96 -1.20 -1.98 0.84
CA GLY A 96 -1.88 -3.21 1.28
C GLY A 96 -2.19 -3.24 2.77
N ILE A 97 -1.30 -2.76 3.63
CA ILE A 97 -1.58 -2.55 5.06
C ILE A 97 -2.72 -1.56 5.24
N MET A 98 -2.70 -0.43 4.53
CA MET A 98 -3.78 0.56 4.55
C MET A 98 -5.11 -0.02 4.09
N GLY A 99 -5.10 -0.90 3.08
CA GLY A 99 -6.28 -1.64 2.64
C GLY A 99 -6.84 -2.55 3.74
N ALA A 100 -5.98 -3.30 4.43
CA ALA A 100 -6.40 -4.10 5.59
C ALA A 100 -6.92 -3.24 6.74
N TYR A 101 -6.24 -2.11 7.03
CA TYR A 101 -6.63 -1.17 8.08
C TYR A 101 -8.00 -0.55 7.78
N PHE A 102 -8.24 -0.12 6.55
CA PHE A 102 -9.50 0.46 6.09
C PHE A 102 -10.72 -0.40 6.43
N VAL A 103 -10.58 -1.72 6.32
CA VAL A 103 -11.70 -2.64 6.63
C VAL A 103 -11.74 -3.02 8.11
N MET A 104 -10.60 -3.12 8.81
CA MET A 104 -10.58 -3.53 10.22
C MET A 104 -10.93 -2.40 11.20
N PHE A 105 -10.56 -1.17 10.88
CA PHE A 105 -10.59 0.00 11.77
C PHE A 105 -11.30 1.21 11.13
N PRO A 106 -12.52 1.06 10.59
CA PRO A 106 -13.15 2.11 9.77
C PRO A 106 -13.44 3.40 10.56
N THR A 107 -13.67 3.31 11.87
CA THR A 107 -14.00 4.45 12.73
C THR A 107 -12.81 4.98 13.53
N ALA A 108 -11.61 4.41 13.33
CA ALA A 108 -10.38 4.90 13.95
C ALA A 108 -10.12 6.35 13.54
N ARG A 109 -9.67 7.19 14.46
CA ARG A 109 -9.48 8.61 14.19
C ARG A 109 -8.04 8.88 13.77
N VAL A 110 -7.86 9.30 12.52
CA VAL A 110 -6.57 9.73 11.98
C VAL A 110 -6.46 11.24 12.15
N ILE A 111 -5.48 11.68 12.94
CA ILE A 111 -5.17 13.10 13.11
C ILE A 111 -4.55 13.61 11.81
N THR A 112 -5.28 14.47 11.13
CA THR A 112 -4.89 15.04 9.83
C THR A 112 -4.56 16.51 10.01
N LEU A 113 -3.39 16.90 9.53
CA LEU A 113 -3.00 18.30 9.42
C LEU A 113 -3.63 18.91 8.16
N VAL A 114 -4.51 19.88 8.33
CA VAL A 114 -5.04 20.73 7.26
C VAL A 114 -4.31 22.08 7.34
N PRO A 115 -3.43 22.41 6.39
CA PRO A 115 -2.74 23.69 6.40
C PRO A 115 -3.72 24.80 5.98
N ILE A 116 -4.20 25.58 6.93
CA ILE A 116 -5.02 26.78 6.66
C ILE A 116 -4.08 27.99 6.70
N PHE A 117 -3.66 28.44 5.52
CA PHE A 117 -2.63 29.49 5.33
C PHE A 117 -1.32 29.17 6.07
N PHE A 118 -1.07 29.84 7.21
CA PHE A 118 0.13 29.71 8.04
C PHE A 118 -0.13 29.03 9.39
N LEU A 119 -1.39 28.65 9.70
CA LEU A 119 -1.77 28.02 10.96
C LEU A 119 -2.02 26.52 10.74
N PRO A 120 -1.29 25.62 11.43
CA PRO A 120 -1.56 24.19 11.35
C PRO A 120 -2.87 23.88 12.07
N TYR A 121 -3.90 23.46 11.33
CA TYR A 121 -5.18 23.03 11.89
C TYR A 121 -5.26 21.51 11.90
N PHE A 122 -5.37 20.91 13.09
CA PHE A 122 -5.46 19.46 13.24
C PHE A 122 -6.91 19.04 13.38
N ILE A 123 -7.35 18.12 12.52
CA ILE A 123 -8.68 17.52 12.59
C ILE A 123 -8.58 16.01 12.67
N GLU A 124 -9.49 15.42 13.43
CA GLU A 124 -9.63 13.97 13.51
C GLU A 124 -10.62 13.51 12.43
N ILE A 125 -10.15 12.69 11.49
CA ILE A 125 -10.97 12.13 10.42
C ILE A 125 -11.07 10.62 10.62
N PRO A 126 -12.27 10.02 10.56
CA PRO A 126 -12.40 8.57 10.56
C PRO A 126 -11.58 7.94 9.43
N ALA A 127 -10.88 6.85 9.73
CA ALA A 127 -9.92 6.22 8.82
C ALA A 127 -10.56 5.77 7.52
N VAL A 128 -11.84 5.37 7.54
CA VAL A 128 -12.59 5.06 6.32
C VAL A 128 -12.64 6.24 5.35
N PHE A 129 -12.84 7.46 5.84
CA PHE A 129 -12.86 8.65 4.98
C PHE A 129 -11.44 9.04 4.57
N TYR A 130 -10.49 9.04 5.50
CA TYR A 130 -9.10 9.38 5.21
C TYR A 130 -8.50 8.47 4.13
N LEU A 131 -8.57 7.15 4.34
CA LEU A 131 -8.02 6.14 3.43
C LEU A 131 -8.87 6.01 2.16
N GLY A 132 -10.19 6.17 2.25
CA GLY A 132 -11.08 6.16 1.09
C GLY A 132 -10.78 7.31 0.13
N ILE A 133 -10.64 8.54 0.66
CA ILE A 133 -10.25 9.70 -0.15
C ILE A 133 -8.85 9.50 -0.72
N TRP A 134 -7.88 9.06 0.09
CA TRP A 134 -6.53 8.77 -0.39
C TRP A 134 -6.53 7.73 -1.53
N PHE A 135 -7.32 6.66 -1.43
CA PHE A 135 -7.43 5.65 -2.47
C PHE A 135 -8.07 6.20 -3.75
N LEU A 136 -9.09 7.06 -3.62
CA LEU A 136 -9.69 7.74 -4.77
C LEU A 136 -8.67 8.65 -5.48
N THR A 137 -7.77 9.34 -4.75
CA THR A 137 -6.71 10.11 -5.41
C THR A 137 -5.71 9.23 -6.15
N GLN A 138 -5.48 7.99 -5.69
CA GLN A 138 -4.64 7.04 -6.44
C GLN A 138 -5.32 6.64 -7.76
N ILE A 139 -6.61 6.33 -7.73
CA ILE A 139 -7.38 5.97 -8.93
C ILE A 139 -7.39 7.11 -9.94
N THR A 140 -7.75 8.33 -9.51
CA THR A 140 -7.80 9.47 -10.43
C THR A 140 -6.44 9.76 -11.02
N SER A 141 -5.37 9.79 -10.21
CA SER A 141 -4.01 10.04 -10.68
C SER A 141 -3.50 8.93 -11.62
N GLY A 142 -3.82 7.66 -11.33
CA GLY A 142 -3.49 6.53 -12.18
C GLY A 142 -4.23 6.56 -13.52
N LEU A 143 -5.50 6.96 -13.54
CA LEU A 143 -6.26 7.17 -14.79
C LEU A 143 -5.70 8.34 -15.60
N PHE A 144 -5.38 9.46 -14.94
CA PHE A 144 -4.75 10.61 -15.59
C PHE A 144 -3.39 10.25 -16.21
N SER A 145 -2.59 9.39 -15.56
CA SER A 145 -1.28 8.99 -16.10
C SER A 145 -1.37 8.16 -17.38
N LEU A 146 -2.52 7.56 -17.70
CA LEU A 146 -2.73 6.83 -18.95
C LEU A 146 -2.92 7.76 -20.16
N ILE A 147 -3.52 8.94 -19.95
CA ILE A 147 -3.85 9.90 -21.01
C ILE A 147 -2.83 11.04 -21.13
N ALA A 148 -2.18 11.38 -20.02
CA ALA A 148 -1.10 12.36 -19.96
C ALA A 148 0.05 11.71 -19.16
N PRO A 149 0.93 10.95 -19.82
CA PRO A 149 2.10 10.36 -19.19
C PRO A 149 3.03 11.48 -18.73
N ALA A 150 2.77 12.03 -17.54
CA ALA A 150 3.67 12.97 -16.92
C ALA A 150 4.97 12.24 -16.58
N SER A 151 6.10 12.92 -16.76
CA SER A 151 7.40 12.52 -16.24
C SER A 151 7.38 12.62 -14.70
N GLY A 152 6.76 11.67 -14.00
CA GLY A 152 6.51 11.78 -12.56
C GLY A 152 6.49 10.43 -11.83
N GLY A 153 7.52 10.20 -11.02
CA GLY A 153 7.90 8.95 -10.34
C GLY A 153 7.00 8.42 -9.21
N ILE A 154 5.69 8.64 -9.24
CA ILE A 154 4.76 8.04 -8.26
C ILE A 154 4.07 6.82 -8.87
N ALA A 155 4.19 5.67 -8.20
CA ALA A 155 3.68 4.40 -8.69
C ALA A 155 2.19 4.20 -8.35
N TRP A 156 1.30 5.04 -8.91
CA TRP A 156 -0.14 5.04 -8.62
C TRP A 156 -0.78 3.64 -8.70
N TRP A 157 -0.49 2.91 -9.78
CA TRP A 157 -0.97 1.54 -9.98
C TRP A 157 -0.45 0.54 -8.93
N ALA A 158 0.75 0.76 -8.39
CA ALA A 158 1.25 -0.05 -7.28
C ALA A 158 0.41 0.19 -6.02
N HIS A 159 0.07 1.45 -5.72
CA HIS A 159 -0.75 1.79 -4.55
C HIS A 159 -2.16 1.22 -4.67
N ILE A 160 -2.79 1.36 -5.84
CA ILE A 160 -4.12 0.79 -6.10
C ILE A 160 -4.08 -0.73 -5.91
N GLY A 161 -3.12 -1.39 -6.57
CA GLY A 161 -2.97 -2.83 -6.54
C GLY A 161 -2.68 -3.36 -5.14
N GLY A 162 -1.78 -2.71 -4.41
CA GLY A 162 -1.46 -3.03 -3.02
C GLY A 162 -2.70 -2.93 -2.12
N PHE A 163 -3.41 -1.80 -2.16
CA PHE A 163 -4.59 -1.55 -1.33
C PHE A 163 -5.70 -2.59 -1.56
N VAL A 164 -6.04 -2.86 -2.82
CA VAL A 164 -7.04 -3.88 -3.17
C VAL A 164 -6.57 -5.28 -2.77
N CYS A 165 -5.30 -5.61 -3.02
CA CYS A 165 -4.71 -6.89 -2.60
C CYS A 165 -4.81 -7.09 -1.08
N GLY A 166 -4.51 -6.04 -0.30
CA GLY A 166 -4.60 -6.09 1.15
C GLY A 166 -6.01 -6.37 1.67
N ILE A 167 -7.02 -5.75 1.05
CA ILE A 167 -8.44 -6.04 1.35
C ILE A 167 -8.78 -7.51 1.06
N ILE A 168 -8.36 -8.01 -0.11
CA ILE A 168 -8.66 -9.37 -0.57
C ILE A 168 -7.98 -10.42 0.31
N LEU A 169 -6.72 -10.20 0.71
CA LEU A 169 -5.94 -11.14 1.49
C LEU A 169 -6.27 -11.12 2.98
N LEU A 170 -6.87 -10.05 3.49
CA LEU A 170 -7.20 -9.87 4.91
C LEU A 170 -7.90 -11.09 5.57
N PRO A 171 -8.93 -11.75 4.97
CA PRO A 171 -9.57 -12.93 5.55
C PRO A 171 -8.62 -14.10 5.84
N VAL A 172 -7.58 -14.26 5.02
CA VAL A 172 -6.60 -15.35 5.13
C VAL A 172 -5.56 -15.07 6.21
N PHE A 173 -5.11 -13.81 6.31
CA PHE A 173 -4.00 -13.43 7.18
C PHE A 173 -4.42 -13.05 8.61
N ARG A 174 -5.65 -12.56 8.82
CA ARG A 174 -6.11 -12.20 10.15
C ARG A 174 -6.14 -13.42 11.09
N LYS A 175 -5.77 -13.22 12.35
CA LYS A 175 -5.98 -14.26 13.38
C LYS A 175 -7.48 -14.42 13.65
N ARG A 176 -7.88 -15.64 14.02
CA ARG A 176 -9.22 -15.86 14.56
C ARG A 176 -9.34 -15.10 15.89
N PRO A 177 -10.51 -14.52 16.19
CA PRO A 177 -10.70 -13.81 17.44
C PRO A 177 -10.51 -14.76 18.63
N GLN A 178 -9.48 -14.52 19.44
CA GLN A 178 -9.26 -15.23 20.69
C GLN A 178 -9.99 -14.51 21.82
N ARG A 179 -10.76 -15.25 22.62
CA ARG A 179 -11.59 -14.75 23.73
C ARG A 179 -10.87 -13.90 24.78
N TYR A 180 -9.54 -13.96 24.86
CA TYR A 180 -8.76 -13.28 25.89
C TYR A 180 -8.25 -11.89 25.48
N ARG A 181 -8.43 -11.46 24.22
CA ARG A 181 -7.90 -10.17 23.76
C ARG A 181 -8.98 -9.07 23.76
N ALA A 182 -8.64 -7.91 24.30
CA ALA A 182 -9.46 -6.71 24.20
C ALA A 182 -9.57 -6.23 22.75
N TYR A 183 -10.79 -5.94 22.32
CA TYR A 183 -11.07 -5.23 21.07
C TYR A 183 -10.89 -3.74 21.28
N TYR A 184 -10.41 -3.04 20.25
CA TYR A 184 -10.45 -1.58 20.26
C TYR A 184 -11.88 -1.13 19.92
N SER A 185 -12.31 0.00 20.47
CA SER A 185 -13.67 0.51 20.31
C SER A 185 -14.05 0.87 18.87
N ASP A 186 -13.03 1.11 18.05
CA ASP A 186 -13.07 1.52 16.65
C ASP A 186 -12.92 0.36 15.65
N GLU A 187 -12.78 -0.87 16.17
CA GLU A 187 -12.73 -2.05 15.34
C GLU A 187 -14.11 -2.54 14.97
N VAL A 188 -14.34 -2.66 13.67
CA VAL A 188 -15.61 -3.14 13.16
C VAL A 188 -15.36 -4.13 12.03
N PHE A 189 -15.55 -5.43 12.30
CA PHE A 189 -15.85 -6.45 11.27
C PHE A 189 -17.11 -7.19 11.73
N PRO A 190 -17.99 -7.70 10.83
CA PRO A 190 -19.42 -7.86 11.08
C PRO A 190 -19.68 -9.07 11.98
N MET A 191 -19.45 -8.92 13.28
CA MET A 191 -19.73 -9.92 14.32
C MET A 191 -20.76 -9.44 15.33
N ARG A 192 -21.60 -8.46 14.99
CA ARG A 192 -22.87 -8.26 15.70
C ARG A 192 -24.06 -8.96 15.04
N PHE A 193 -23.91 -9.48 13.81
CA PHE A 193 -25.02 -10.10 13.07
C PHE A 193 -24.96 -11.63 12.92
N PHE A 194 -23.79 -12.27 13.03
CA PHE A 194 -23.64 -13.69 12.72
C PHE A 194 -23.40 -14.64 13.91
N PHE A 195 -23.08 -14.13 15.10
CA PHE A 195 -22.76 -14.96 16.27
C PHE A 195 -23.76 -14.82 17.43
N TYR A 196 -24.90 -14.16 17.20
CA TYR A 196 -26.10 -14.27 18.03
C TYR A 196 -27.20 -14.99 17.26
N ARG A 197 -26.96 -16.27 16.94
CA ARG A 197 -27.99 -17.30 16.77
C ARG A 197 -27.42 -18.61 17.28
#